data_AF-A0A3F2Y1P0-F1
#
_entry.id   AF-A0A3F2Y1P0-F1
#
_cell.length_a   1.000
_cell.length_b   1.000
_cell.length_c   1.000
_cell.angle_alpha   90.00
_cell.angle_beta   90.00
_cell.angle_gamma   90.00
#
_symmetry.space_group_name_H-M   'P 1'
#
loop_
_entity.id
_entity.type
_entity.pdbx_description
1 polymer ?
#
loop_
_entity_poly.entity_id
_entity_poly.type
_entity_poly.pdbx_seq_one_letter_code
_entity_poly.pdbx_strand_id
1 'polypeptide(L)'
;MSTIIKTALSKNIHELRFLLSQTGESSKTLKSFLVKSYKPLKAANPDLPILIRECSGVEPMLVMRLDKGVEIQKSLKDLSEPEITNLLLSKKAD
;
A
#
# COMPACT_ATOMS: atom_id res chain seq x y z
N MET A 1 5.39 -11.39 13.73
CA MET A 1 4.50 -12.17 12.86
C MET A 1 4.24 -11.37 11.59
N SER A 2 4.86 -11.76 10.46
CA SER A 2 4.62 -11.08 9.18
C SER A 2 3.26 -11.49 8.64
N THR A 3 2.27 -10.61 8.80
CA THR A 3 0.91 -10.83 8.32
C THR A 3 0.89 -10.74 6.80
N ILE A 4 0.82 -11.89 6.14
CA ILE A 4 0.57 -11.97 4.71
C ILE A 4 -0.87 -11.52 4.49
N ILE A 5 -1.08 -10.42 3.76
CA ILE A 5 -2.43 -9.93 3.47
C ILE A 5 -3.10 -10.88 2.47
N LYS A 6 -3.98 -11.74 3.00
CA LYS A 6 -4.87 -12.64 2.26
C LYS A 6 -6.33 -12.23 2.39
N THR A 7 -6.57 -11.00 2.81
CA THR A 7 -7.92 -10.50 3.08
C THR A 7 -8.37 -9.64 1.90
N ALA A 8 -9.63 -9.79 1.51
CA ALA A 8 -10.26 -8.90 0.56
C ALA A 8 -10.20 -7.47 1.11
N LEU A 9 -9.62 -6.57 0.32
CA LEU A 9 -9.71 -5.14 0.59
C LEU A 9 -11.16 -4.73 0.41
N SER A 10 -11.56 -3.66 1.09
CA SER A 10 -12.96 -3.29 1.06
C SER A 10 -13.38 -2.81 -0.33
N LYS A 11 -14.58 -3.21 -0.77
CA LYS A 11 -15.14 -2.93 -2.12
C LYS A 11 -15.21 -1.45 -2.51
N ASN A 12 -14.98 -0.54 -1.56
CA ASN A 12 -14.97 0.90 -1.81
C ASN A 12 -13.62 1.42 -2.32
N ILE A 13 -12.56 0.59 -2.35
CA ILE A 13 -11.26 0.99 -2.89
C ILE A 13 -11.24 0.63 -4.37
N HIS A 14 -11.07 1.65 -5.21
CA HIS A 14 -11.01 1.52 -6.66
C HIS A 14 -9.58 1.46 -7.17
N GLU A 15 -8.61 2.12 -6.51
CA GLU A 15 -7.21 2.07 -6.91
C GLU A 15 -6.26 2.14 -5.72
N LEU A 16 -5.18 1.35 -5.76
CA LEU A 16 -4.04 1.47 -4.84
C LEU A 16 -2.81 1.91 -5.60
N ARG A 17 -2.16 2.98 -5.15
CA ARG A 17 -0.91 3.49 -5.72
C ARG A 17 0.15 3.56 -4.63
N PHE A 18 1.21 2.79 -4.80
CA PHE A 18 2.39 2.82 -3.94
C PHE A 18 3.46 3.68 -4.61
N LEU A 19 3.88 4.75 -3.94
CA LEU A 19 5.04 5.53 -4.33
C LEU A 19 6.21 5.12 -3.44
N LEU A 20 7.32 4.73 -4.04
CA LEU A 20 8.53 4.35 -3.30
C LEU A 20 9.79 4.84 -4.01
N SER A 21 10.86 5.02 -3.23
CA SER A 21 12.18 5.36 -3.75
C SER A 21 13.01 4.11 -4.05
N GLN A 22 13.72 4.14 -5.18
CA GLN A 22 14.54 3.02 -5.64
C GLN A 22 15.80 2.82 -4.78
N THR A 23 16.38 3.91 -4.28
CA THR A 23 17.66 3.94 -3.55
C THR A 23 17.54 4.43 -2.12
N GLY A 24 16.42 5.03 -1.72
CA GLY A 24 16.23 5.57 -0.36
C GLY A 24 16.06 4.48 0.69
N GLU A 25 16.79 4.58 1.80
CA GLU A 25 16.72 3.62 2.92
C GLU A 25 15.32 3.52 3.53
N SER A 26 14.60 4.64 3.61
CA SER A 26 13.22 4.70 4.10
C SER A 26 12.23 3.87 3.28
N SER A 27 12.54 3.55 2.01
CA SER A 27 11.66 2.76 1.13
C SER A 27 11.97 1.26 1.13
N LYS A 28 13.06 0.82 1.78
CA LYS A 28 13.50 -0.58 1.79
C LYS A 28 12.50 -1.51 2.47
N THR A 29 11.87 -1.05 3.54
CA THR A 29 10.81 -1.78 4.26
C THR A 29 9.59 -2.01 3.37
N LEU A 30 9.17 -0.97 2.65
CA LEU A 30 8.02 -1.02 1.74
C LEU A 30 8.25 -1.94 0.55
N LYS A 31 9.46 -1.89 -0.03
CA LYS A 31 9.85 -2.77 -1.12
C LYS A 31 9.81 -4.24 -0.69
N SER A 32 10.36 -4.55 0.48
CA SER A 32 10.32 -5.92 1.05
C SER A 32 8.89 -6.38 1.31
N PHE A 33 8.04 -5.49 1.83
CA PHE A 33 6.63 -5.76 2.04
C PHE A 33 5.87 -6.05 0.73
N LEU A 34 6.06 -5.22 -0.30
CA LEU A 34 5.42 -5.39 -1.60
C LEU A 34 5.81 -6.71 -2.26
N VAL A 35 7.09 -7.10 -2.22
CA VAL A 35 7.55 -8.37 -2.80
C VAL A 35 6.84 -9.58 -2.19
N LYS A 36 6.61 -9.56 -0.86
CA LYS A 36 5.92 -10.65 -0.14
C LYS A 36 4.40 -10.61 -0.33
N SER A 37 3.81 -9.43 -0.24
CA SER A 37 2.35 -9.25 -0.12
C SER A 37 1.63 -9.06 -1.45
N TYR A 38 2.31 -8.66 -2.52
CA TYR A 38 1.65 -8.31 -3.79
C TYR A 38 0.89 -9.48 -4.43
N LYS A 39 1.50 -10.68 -4.49
CA LYS A 39 0.88 -11.88 -5.06
C LYS A 39 -0.42 -12.27 -4.35
N PRO A 40 -0.44 -12.48 -3.02
CA PRO A 40 -1.68 -12.84 -2.31
C PRO A 40 -2.71 -11.71 -2.32
N LEU A 41 -2.28 -10.45 -2.29
CA LEU A 41 -3.18 -9.30 -2.34
C LEU A 41 -3.93 -9.20 -3.68
N LYS A 42 -3.21 -9.41 -4.79
CA LYS A 42 -3.78 -9.43 -6.14
C LYS A 42 -4.67 -10.66 -6.36
N ALA A 43 -4.29 -11.81 -5.80
CA ALA A 43 -5.12 -13.01 -5.86
C ALA A 43 -6.45 -12.85 -5.12
N ALA A 44 -6.45 -12.13 -3.98
CA ALA A 44 -7.67 -11.84 -3.22
C ALA A 44 -8.55 -10.74 -3.86
N ASN A 45 -7.96 -9.86 -4.69
CA ASN A 45 -8.65 -8.71 -5.30
C ASN A 45 -8.27 -8.59 -6.79
N PRO A 46 -8.81 -9.45 -7.67
CA PRO A 46 -8.42 -9.48 -9.09
C PRO A 46 -8.85 -8.22 -9.87
N ASP A 47 -9.93 -7.56 -9.45
CA ASP A 47 -10.49 -6.37 -10.08
C ASP A 47 -9.81 -5.06 -9.61
N LEU A 48 -9.02 -5.13 -8.53
CA LEU A 48 -8.42 -3.96 -7.92
C LEU A 48 -7.05 -3.64 -8.56
N PRO A 49 -6.90 -2.50 -9.26
CA PRO A 49 -5.62 -2.08 -9.81
C PRO A 49 -4.67 -1.65 -8.69
N ILE A 50 -3.56 -2.40 -8.56
CA ILE A 50 -2.44 -2.09 -7.67
C ILE A 50 -1.28 -1.56 -8.53
N LEU A 51 -1.04 -0.26 -8.43
CA LEU A 51 0.00 0.48 -9.15
C LEU A 51 1.20 0.69 -8.24
N ILE A 52 2.39 0.38 -8.73
CA ILE A 52 3.66 0.64 -8.05
C ILE A 52 4.42 1.66 -8.90
N ARG A 53 4.74 2.81 -8.30
CA ARG A 53 5.48 3.90 -8.92
C ARG A 53 6.79 4.10 -8.16
N GLU A 54 7.88 3.80 -8.86
CA GLU A 54 9.23 4.04 -8.36
C GLU A 54 9.69 5.41 -8.83
N CYS A 55 10.04 6.32 -7.92
CA CYS A 55 10.58 7.64 -8.22
C CYS A 55 11.84 7.91 -7.37
N SER A 56 12.83 8.64 -7.90
CA SER A 56 14.01 9.01 -7.11
C SER A 56 13.71 10.20 -6.20
N GLY A 57 14.20 10.16 -4.96
CA GLY A 57 14.08 11.28 -4.00
C GLY A 57 12.69 11.52 -3.42
N VAL A 58 11.73 10.60 -3.61
CA VAL A 58 10.40 10.71 -2.99
C VAL A 58 10.31 9.93 -1.69
N GLU A 59 9.57 10.48 -0.73
CA GLU A 59 9.23 9.74 0.48
C GLU A 59 8.23 8.62 0.14
N PRO A 60 8.32 7.46 0.80
CA PRO A 60 7.39 6.37 0.57
C PRO A 60 5.97 6.80 0.95
N MET A 61 5.04 6.69 0.01
CA MET A 61 3.65 7.11 0.19
C MET A 61 2.69 6.10 -0.39
N LEU A 62 1.51 6.02 0.21
CA LEU A 62 0.38 5.24 -0.26
C LEU A 62 -0.75 6.18 -0.61
N VAL A 63 -1.23 6.07 -1.84
CA VAL A 63 -2.43 6.76 -2.30
C VAL A 63 -3.50 5.72 -2.56
N MET A 64 -4.65 5.88 -1.92
CA MET A 64 -5.83 5.07 -2.12
C MET A 64 -6.91 5.91 -2.75
N ARG A 65 -7.47 5.45 -3.87
CA ARG A 65 -8.68 6.04 -4.43
C ARG A 65 -9.88 5.27 -3.95
N LEU A 66 -10.78 5.97 -3.26
CA LEU A 66 -12.04 5.43 -2.77
C LEU A 66 -13.20 5.80 -3.71
N ASP A 67 -14.35 5.23 -3.39
CA ASP A 67 -15.62 5.59 -3.99
C ASP A 67 -15.90 7.11 -3.85
N LYS A 68 -16.71 7.65 -4.74
CA LYS A 68 -17.05 9.09 -4.81
C LYS A 68 -15.85 10.02 -5.11
N GLY A 69 -14.75 9.48 -5.65
CA GLY A 69 -13.61 10.28 -6.09
C GLY A 69 -12.72 10.80 -4.96
N VAL A 70 -12.84 10.24 -3.75
CA VAL A 70 -12.00 10.62 -2.61
C VAL A 70 -10.63 9.95 -2.75
N GLU A 71 -9.56 10.74 -2.77
CA GLU A 71 -8.18 10.24 -2.76
C GLU A 71 -7.56 10.46 -1.37
N ILE A 72 -7.15 9.38 -0.71
CA ILE A 72 -6.46 9.42 0.57
C ILE A 72 -4.99 9.16 0.33
N GLN A 73 -4.15 10.14 0.70
CA GLN A 73 -2.70 9.99 0.73
C GLN A 73 -2.22 9.77 2.16
N LYS A 74 -1.36 8.77 2.36
CA LYS A 74 -0.70 8.48 3.62
C LYS A 74 0.80 8.32 3.40
N SER A 75 1.59 9.08 4.13
CA SER A 75 3.04 8.88 4.19
C SER A 75 3.35 7.60 4.97
N LEU A 76 4.23 6.78 4.42
CA LEU A 76 4.70 5.53 5.03
C LEU A 76 6.14 5.66 5.54
N LYS A 77 6.55 6.88 5.87
CA LYS A 77 7.88 7.19 6.39
C LYS A 77 8.07 6.52 7.75
N ASP A 78 9.19 5.80 7.92
CA ASP A 78 9.60 5.11 9.15
C ASP A 78 8.60 4.08 9.71
N LEU A 79 7.60 3.66 8.92
CA LEU A 79 6.65 2.63 9.34
C LEU A 79 7.26 1.22 9.17
N SER A 80 6.99 0.37 10.15
CA SER A 80 7.35 -1.05 10.09
C SER A 80 6.37 -1.86 9.23
N GLU A 81 6.77 -3.02 8.69
CA GLU A 81 5.88 -3.94 7.95
C GLU A 81 4.50 -4.20 8.62
N PRO A 82 4.39 -4.44 9.95
CA PRO A 82 3.08 -4.61 10.60
C PRO A 82 2.24 -3.33 10.64
N GLU A 83 2.86 -2.17 10.76
CA GLU A 83 2.17 -0.86 10.77
C GLU A 83 1.56 -0.57 9.40
N ILE A 84 2.30 -0.88 8.32
CA ILE A 84 1.80 -0.75 6.94
C ILE A 84 0.61 -1.67 6.72
N THR A 85 0.67 -2.90 7.24
CA THR A 85 -0.45 -3.85 7.16
C THR A 85 -1.65 -3.34 7.94
N ASN A 86 -1.43 -2.81 9.14
CA ASN A 86 -2.50 -2.24 9.95
C ASN A 86 -3.11 -1.01 9.27
N LEU A 87 -2.32 -0.16 8.61
CA LEU A 87 -2.82 0.99 7.86
C LEU A 87 -3.68 0.57 6.66
N LEU A 88 -3.31 -0.51 5.97
CA LEU A 88 -4.09 -1.08 4.86
C LEU A 88 -5.44 -1.66 5.33
N LEU A 89 -5.50 -2.19 6.55
CA LEU A 89 -6.71 -2.78 7.14
C LEU A 89 -7.57 -1.76 7.91
N SER A 90 -6.92 -0.82 8.59
CA SER A 90 -7.53 0.26 9.35
C SER A 90 -8.06 1.29 8.38
N LYS A 91 -9.32 1.12 8.02
CA LYS A 91 -10.13 2.14 7.37
C LYS A 91 -10.20 3.40 8.24
N LYS A 92 -9.25 4.30 8.12
CA LYS A 92 -9.47 5.70 8.49
C LYS A 92 -10.01 6.43 7.27
N ALA A 93 -11.32 6.25 7.06
CA ALA A 93 -12.16 7.30 6.51
C ALA A 93 -12.67 8.07 7.74
N ASP A 94 -12.03 9.18 8.06
CA ASP A 94 -12.68 10.29 8.73
C ASP A 94 -12.88 11.36 7.65
#